data_AF-A0A1B3CRY5-F1
#
_entry.id   AF-A0A1B3CRY5-F1
#
_cell.length_a   1.000
_cell.length_b   1.000
_cell.length_c   1.000
_cell.angle_alpha   90.00
_cell.angle_beta   90.00
_cell.angle_gamma   90.00
#
_symmetry.space_group_name_H-M   'P 1'
#
loop_
_entity.id
_entity.type
_entity.pdbx_description
1 polymer ?
#
loop_
_entity_poly.entity_id
_entity_poly.type
_entity_poly.pdbx_seq_one_letter_code
_entity_poly.pdbx_strand_id
1 'polypeptide(L)'
;MKIIFVHGTGVRLPAFEATFNTVKAHVAHFLPAASVTGCYWGDHGSDIGKGLSVPLYDQARAINQQTPEDEALAEWALLYDDPLVELRLLAARTSGDIAFDGFGDSPVIKVRKALAELRNAIDTGTWPPVPGKVDGSAVAAIEAIDNLPELDSAIAEGVQFGKNSGKGLDPLIELLARAVTAGWVQAQMTTGSPVVPSTTRDALQLAAFHLMGGSGAQVRGVVGDIVSFVTKPLRTFLGAVVADPVLQVAAWGGRTYRHSIANAATPAVGDILLYQARGETIRSIIAKAVADAGETPVVLLAHSLGGIACIDLLISSPPPQVKAVITAGSQAPFLYEIGALTQLQQPAALPGHMPSWLNIYDRDDLLSFKAEAILGNGARVSDCEIRSHQPFPASHSTYWDNVEVWKRIAGFLETLGT
;
A
#
# COMPACT_ATOMS: atom_id res chain seq x y z
N MET A 1 6.10 40.05 -13.46
CA MET A 1 5.04 39.11 -13.03
C MET A 1 5.28 38.64 -11.59
N LYS A 2 4.26 38.11 -10.91
CA LYS A 2 4.39 37.52 -9.57
C LYS A 2 4.01 36.04 -9.60
N ILE A 3 4.83 35.20 -9.00
CA ILE A 3 4.60 33.77 -8.86
C ILE A 3 4.12 33.50 -7.44
N ILE A 4 3.06 32.72 -7.30
CA ILE A 4 2.57 32.26 -6.01
C ILE A 4 2.79 30.76 -5.92
N PHE A 5 3.66 30.34 -5.00
CA PHE A 5 3.96 28.93 -4.78
C PHE A 5 2.97 28.31 -3.80
N VAL A 6 2.26 27.26 -4.21
CA VAL A 6 1.26 26.53 -3.42
C VAL A 6 1.73 25.10 -3.20
N HIS A 7 1.93 24.71 -1.93
CA HIS A 7 2.49 23.39 -1.58
C HIS A 7 1.44 22.27 -1.59
N GLY A 8 1.91 21.02 -1.56
CA GLY A 8 1.11 19.79 -1.46
C GLY A 8 0.78 19.35 -0.03
N THR A 9 0.31 18.11 0.13
CA THR A 9 -0.15 17.53 1.40
C THR A 9 0.97 17.25 2.40
N GLY A 10 0.64 17.18 3.69
CA GLY A 10 1.56 16.83 4.76
C GLY A 10 2.67 17.86 5.01
N VAL A 11 2.74 18.93 4.22
CA VAL A 11 3.74 19.99 4.36
C VAL A 11 3.32 20.93 5.49
N ARG A 12 4.18 21.04 6.50
CA ARG A 12 4.06 21.99 7.62
C ARG A 12 5.22 22.98 7.57
N LEU A 13 5.12 24.05 8.34
CA LEU A 13 5.96 25.25 8.18
C LEU A 13 7.46 24.99 7.94
N PRO A 14 8.18 24.13 8.70
CA PRO A 14 9.60 23.90 8.44
C PRO A 14 9.90 23.28 7.07
N ALA A 15 9.10 22.30 6.64
CA ALA A 15 9.24 21.66 5.34
C ALA A 15 8.80 22.61 4.20
N PHE A 16 7.77 23.42 4.45
CA PHE A 16 7.35 24.46 3.51
C PHE A 16 8.48 25.46 3.24
N GLU A 17 9.10 25.98 4.30
CA GLU A 17 10.18 26.96 4.19
C GLU A 17 11.39 26.40 3.45
N ALA A 18 11.78 25.14 3.73
CA ALA A 18 12.86 24.47 3.03
C ALA A 18 12.60 24.40 1.51
N THR A 19 11.44 23.87 1.11
CA THR A 19 11.04 23.79 -0.30
C THR A 19 10.90 25.17 -0.94
N PHE A 20 10.31 26.12 -0.22
CA PHE A 20 10.09 27.47 -0.72
C PHE A 20 11.42 28.22 -0.95
N ASN A 21 12.44 27.97 -0.12
CA ASN A 21 13.77 28.52 -0.34
C ASN A 21 14.41 28.00 -1.63
N THR A 22 14.27 26.69 -1.93
CA THR A 22 14.70 26.11 -3.21
C THR A 22 13.96 26.75 -4.38
N VAL A 23 12.63 26.84 -4.30
CA VAL A 23 11.79 27.51 -5.31
C VAL A 23 12.23 28.96 -5.53
N LYS A 24 12.50 29.70 -4.46
CA LYS A 24 12.95 31.09 -4.53
C LYS A 24 14.32 31.23 -5.19
N ALA A 25 15.27 30.36 -4.87
CA ALA A 25 16.59 30.35 -5.48
C ALA A 25 16.50 30.10 -7.00
N HIS A 26 15.68 29.14 -7.42
CA HIS A 26 15.50 28.84 -8.84
C HIS A 26 14.69 29.88 -9.59
N VAL A 27 13.65 30.49 -8.99
CA VAL A 27 12.98 31.65 -9.59
C VAL A 27 13.96 32.79 -9.83
N ALA A 28 14.82 33.11 -8.86
CA ALA A 28 15.82 34.16 -9.03
C ALA A 28 16.83 33.85 -10.16
N HIS A 29 17.16 32.57 -10.37
CA HIS A 29 18.10 32.14 -11.40
C HIS A 29 17.48 32.09 -12.80
N PHE A 30 16.32 31.42 -12.94
CA PHE A 30 15.69 31.14 -14.23
C PHE A 30 14.70 32.22 -14.67
N LEU A 31 14.16 32.99 -13.74
CA LEU A 31 13.10 33.98 -13.96
C LEU A 31 13.45 35.31 -13.26
N PRO A 32 14.57 35.98 -13.62
CA PRO A 32 15.09 37.13 -12.86
C PRO A 32 14.16 38.35 -12.83
N ALA A 33 13.21 38.46 -13.77
CA ALA A 33 12.19 39.51 -13.81
C ALA A 33 10.92 39.17 -12.99
N ALA A 34 10.84 37.97 -12.42
CA ALA A 34 9.73 37.51 -11.61
C ALA A 34 10.04 37.65 -10.12
N SER A 35 8.99 37.89 -9.33
CA SER A 35 9.04 37.73 -7.87
C SER A 35 8.24 36.49 -7.47
N VAL A 36 8.60 35.84 -6.36
CA VAL A 36 7.85 34.70 -5.84
C VAL A 36 7.48 34.88 -4.38
N THR A 37 6.24 34.54 -4.04
CA THR A 37 5.71 34.49 -2.67
C THR A 37 5.13 33.11 -2.39
N GLY A 38 5.30 32.63 -1.17
CA GLY A 38 4.74 31.36 -0.73
C GLY A 38 3.30 31.52 -0.23
N CYS A 39 2.44 30.57 -0.58
CA CYS A 39 1.07 30.42 -0.08
C CYS A 39 1.02 29.21 0.84
N TYR A 40 1.28 29.43 2.14
CA TYR A 40 1.24 28.40 3.16
C TYR A 40 -0.20 28.16 3.64
N TRP A 41 -0.69 26.94 3.49
CA TRP A 41 -2.01 26.53 3.99
C TRP A 41 -1.91 25.40 5.02
N GLY A 42 -0.71 24.87 5.32
CA GLY A 42 -0.49 23.66 6.12
C GLY A 42 -1.13 23.63 7.51
N ASP A 43 -1.38 24.79 8.13
CA ASP A 43 -2.08 24.89 9.43
C ASP A 43 -3.59 24.61 9.32
N HIS A 44 -4.13 24.62 8.10
CA HIS A 44 -5.51 24.25 7.78
C HIS A 44 -5.61 22.82 7.23
N GLY A 45 -4.49 22.09 7.21
CA GLY A 45 -4.48 20.66 6.96
C GLY A 45 -5.06 19.85 8.11
N SER A 46 -5.12 18.55 7.91
CA SER A 46 -5.52 17.57 8.92
C SER A 46 -4.52 17.49 10.08
N ASP A 47 -5.08 17.25 11.27
CA ASP A 47 -4.35 16.96 12.50
C ASP A 47 -5.10 15.84 13.25
N ILE A 48 -4.38 14.77 13.61
CA ILE A 48 -4.94 13.64 14.38
C ILE A 48 -5.17 14.02 15.86
N GLY A 49 -4.63 15.16 16.30
CA GLY A 49 -4.74 15.65 17.66
C GLY A 49 -4.20 14.64 18.66
N LYS A 50 -5.04 14.24 19.63
CA LYS A 50 -4.66 13.26 20.66
C LYS A 50 -4.69 11.80 20.18
N GLY A 51 -5.20 11.52 18.97
CA GLY A 51 -5.26 10.17 18.42
C GLY A 51 -6.14 9.17 19.19
N LEU A 52 -7.08 9.65 20.02
CA LEU A 52 -7.92 8.79 20.89
C LEU A 52 -8.84 7.83 20.14
N SER A 53 -9.05 8.07 18.84
CA SER A 53 -9.80 7.16 17.96
C SER A 53 -8.98 5.92 17.57
N VAL A 54 -7.66 5.94 17.76
CA VAL A 54 -6.77 4.82 17.47
C VAL A 54 -6.60 3.99 18.76
N PRO A 55 -7.06 2.73 18.78
CA PRO A 55 -6.92 1.89 19.98
C PRO A 55 -5.46 1.81 20.43
N LEU A 56 -5.23 1.98 21.72
CA LEU A 56 -3.91 1.88 22.37
C LEU A 56 -2.88 2.93 21.89
N TYR A 57 -3.30 4.00 21.22
CA TYR A 57 -2.39 5.03 20.68
C TYR A 57 -1.57 5.73 21.77
N ASP A 58 -2.17 5.98 22.93
CA ASP A 58 -1.53 6.53 24.13
C ASP A 58 -0.70 5.50 24.91
N GLN A 59 -0.92 4.21 24.65
CA GLN A 59 -0.25 3.08 25.29
C GLN A 59 0.88 2.49 24.44
N ALA A 60 1.11 3.01 23.23
CA ALA A 60 2.10 2.51 22.27
C ALA A 60 3.56 2.53 22.78
N ARG A 61 3.86 3.30 23.84
CA ARG A 61 5.18 3.26 24.50
C ARG A 61 5.34 2.13 25.54
N ALA A 62 4.27 1.41 25.88
CA ALA A 62 4.25 0.47 27.01
C ALA A 62 3.96 -0.99 26.64
N ILE A 63 3.53 -1.31 25.43
CA ILE A 63 3.17 -2.68 25.04
C ILE A 63 4.30 -3.31 24.22
N ASN A 64 5.35 -3.74 24.92
CA ASN A 64 6.42 -4.58 24.36
C ASN A 64 6.27 -6.06 24.79
N GLN A 65 5.11 -6.46 25.30
CA GLN A 65 4.84 -7.84 25.68
C GLN A 65 3.93 -8.48 24.64
N GLN A 66 4.52 -9.28 23.76
CA GLN A 66 3.77 -10.18 22.89
C GLN A 66 3.00 -11.18 23.76
N THR A 67 1.70 -11.28 23.52
CA THR A 67 0.92 -12.39 24.05
C THR A 67 1.02 -13.59 23.09
N PRO A 68 0.84 -14.83 23.56
CA PRO A 68 0.73 -16.00 22.68
C PRO A 68 -0.38 -15.88 21.62
N GLU A 69 -1.43 -15.11 21.91
CA GLU A 69 -2.50 -14.81 20.96
C GLU A 69 -2.03 -13.86 19.84
N ASP A 70 -1.16 -12.88 20.15
CA ASP A 70 -0.52 -12.02 19.15
C ASP A 70 0.38 -12.81 18.20
N GLU A 71 1.12 -13.78 18.75
CA GLU A 71 2.00 -14.66 17.94
C GLU A 71 1.18 -15.51 16.96
N ALA A 72 0.12 -16.16 17.44
CA ALA A 72 -0.75 -16.95 16.58
C ALA A 72 -1.40 -16.12 15.45
N LEU A 73 -1.77 -14.86 15.74
CA LEU A 73 -2.31 -13.95 14.73
C LEU A 73 -1.25 -13.53 13.70
N ALA A 74 -0.02 -13.28 14.12
CA ALA A 74 1.08 -12.94 13.22
C ALA A 74 1.45 -14.10 12.28
N GLU A 75 1.43 -15.34 12.77
CA GLU A 75 1.63 -16.53 11.94
C GLU A 75 0.58 -16.66 10.83
N TRP A 76 -0.71 -16.48 11.17
CA TRP A 76 -1.77 -16.51 10.17
C TRP A 76 -1.69 -15.37 9.17
N ALA A 77 -1.27 -14.18 9.60
CA ALA A 77 -1.06 -13.05 8.70
C ALA A 77 0.02 -13.37 7.65
N LEU A 78 1.13 -14.02 8.06
CA LEU A 78 2.17 -14.48 7.14
C LEU A 78 1.63 -15.53 6.16
N LEU A 79 0.83 -16.48 6.65
CA LEU A 79 0.21 -17.51 5.81
C LEU A 79 -0.79 -16.95 4.80
N TYR A 80 -1.51 -15.87 5.12
CA TYR A 80 -2.41 -15.22 4.16
C TYR A 80 -1.68 -14.45 3.05
N ASP A 81 -0.45 -14.02 3.32
CA ASP A 81 0.43 -13.41 2.30
C ASP A 81 1.09 -14.50 1.44
N ASP A 82 1.66 -15.52 2.07
CA ASP A 82 2.24 -16.69 1.42
C ASP A 82 1.79 -18.01 2.07
N PRO A 83 0.76 -18.68 1.51
CA PRO A 83 0.24 -19.94 2.04
C PRO A 83 1.25 -21.08 2.10
N LEU A 84 2.36 -21.00 1.34
CA LEU A 84 3.35 -22.07 1.22
C LEU A 84 4.62 -21.79 2.04
N VAL A 85 4.68 -20.66 2.75
CA VAL A 85 5.89 -20.20 3.47
C VAL A 85 6.41 -21.22 4.49
N GLU A 86 5.53 -21.86 5.25
CA GLU A 86 5.91 -22.84 6.27
C GLU A 86 6.55 -24.09 5.63
N LEU A 87 6.03 -24.54 4.47
CA LEU A 87 6.59 -25.67 3.73
C LEU A 87 7.96 -25.33 3.11
N ARG A 88 8.11 -24.12 2.55
CA ARG A 88 9.41 -23.66 2.02
C ARG A 88 10.47 -23.52 3.10
N LEU A 89 10.10 -22.96 4.26
CA LEU A 89 10.99 -22.83 5.40
C LEU A 89 11.38 -24.19 6.00
N LEU A 90 10.46 -25.17 5.98
CA LEU A 90 10.76 -26.54 6.35
C LEU A 90 11.73 -27.18 5.35
N ALA A 91 11.47 -27.05 4.04
CA ALA A 91 12.35 -27.56 3.00
C ALA A 91 13.77 -26.97 3.06
N ALA A 92 13.90 -25.69 3.38
CA ALA A 92 15.19 -25.00 3.49
C ALA A 92 16.12 -25.54 4.60
N ARG A 93 15.59 -26.39 5.50
CA ARG A 93 16.37 -27.05 6.58
C ARG A 93 16.88 -28.43 6.21
N THR A 94 16.41 -28.96 5.08
CA THR A 94 16.76 -30.31 4.63
C THR A 94 18.27 -30.41 4.45
N SER A 95 18.88 -31.36 5.17
CA SER A 95 20.34 -31.55 5.17
C SER A 95 20.82 -32.71 4.28
N GLY A 96 19.92 -33.42 3.58
CA GLY A 96 20.26 -34.56 2.71
C GLY A 96 19.13 -35.58 2.54
N ASP A 97 19.36 -36.55 1.65
CA ASP A 97 18.38 -37.49 1.08
C ASP A 97 17.57 -38.33 2.09
N ILE A 98 16.34 -38.68 1.68
CA ILE A 98 15.41 -39.55 2.41
C ILE A 98 15.95 -40.98 2.44
N ALA A 99 16.51 -41.42 3.56
CA ALA A 99 16.77 -42.84 3.80
C ALA A 99 15.44 -43.60 3.98
N PHE A 100 15.13 -44.49 3.03
CA PHE A 100 13.95 -45.34 3.05
C PHE A 100 14.28 -46.70 3.67
N ASP A 101 13.80 -46.92 4.89
CA ASP A 101 13.96 -48.18 5.61
C ASP A 101 12.63 -48.97 5.58
N GLY A 102 12.50 -49.95 4.67
CA GLY A 102 11.52 -51.03 4.78
C GLY A 102 10.35 -51.07 3.78
N PHE A 103 9.55 -52.15 3.81
CA PHE A 103 8.42 -52.39 2.91
C PHE A 103 7.20 -51.50 3.27
N GLY A 104 6.71 -50.70 2.31
CA GLY A 104 5.51 -49.84 2.43
C GLY A 104 5.52 -48.62 1.48
N ASP A 105 4.46 -47.81 1.44
CA ASP A 105 4.45 -46.55 0.66
C ASP A 105 5.49 -45.56 1.21
N SER A 106 6.22 -44.88 0.33
CA SER A 106 7.12 -43.79 0.71
C SER A 106 6.36 -42.63 1.34
N PRO A 107 6.99 -41.83 2.23
CA PRO A 107 6.34 -40.64 2.81
C PRO A 107 5.81 -39.67 1.75
N VAL A 108 6.51 -39.54 0.62
CA VAL A 108 6.06 -38.75 -0.53
C VAL A 108 4.75 -39.29 -1.09
N ILE A 109 4.66 -40.61 -1.33
CA ILE A 109 3.42 -41.24 -1.83
C ILE A 109 2.27 -41.04 -0.83
N LYS A 110 2.53 -41.15 0.47
CA LYS A 110 1.51 -40.93 1.52
C LYS A 110 0.97 -39.50 1.51
N VAL A 111 1.85 -38.49 1.41
CA VAL A 111 1.45 -37.08 1.35
C VAL A 111 0.68 -36.78 0.07
N ARG A 112 1.13 -37.28 -1.09
CA ARG A 112 0.41 -37.10 -2.36
C ARG A 112 -0.97 -37.76 -2.33
N LYS A 113 -1.10 -38.95 -1.72
CA LYS A 113 -2.41 -39.59 -1.49
C LYS A 113 -3.30 -38.75 -0.58
N ALA A 114 -2.75 -38.19 0.50
CA ALA A 114 -3.50 -37.32 1.41
C ALA A 114 -4.01 -36.05 0.71
N LEU A 115 -3.20 -35.41 -0.16
CA LEU A 115 -3.65 -34.28 -0.98
C LEU A 115 -4.74 -34.69 -1.98
N ALA A 116 -4.61 -35.87 -2.60
CA ALA A 116 -5.64 -36.41 -3.49
C ALA A 116 -6.95 -36.74 -2.75
N GLU A 117 -6.88 -37.20 -1.51
CA GLU A 117 -8.05 -37.43 -0.64
C GLU A 117 -8.78 -36.12 -0.32
N LEU A 118 -8.06 -35.03 -0.03
CA LEU A 118 -8.65 -33.71 0.13
C LEU A 118 -9.36 -33.26 -1.14
N ARG A 119 -8.71 -33.39 -2.30
CA ARG A 119 -9.30 -33.04 -3.60
C ARG A 119 -10.57 -33.84 -3.87
N ASN A 120 -10.51 -35.15 -3.67
CA ASN A 120 -11.66 -36.04 -3.84
C ASN A 120 -12.81 -35.67 -2.89
N ALA A 121 -12.51 -35.28 -1.65
CA ALA A 121 -13.53 -34.85 -0.69
C ALA A 121 -14.27 -33.58 -1.16
N ILE A 122 -13.58 -32.65 -1.81
CA ILE A 122 -14.19 -31.46 -2.42
C ILE A 122 -15.01 -31.85 -3.65
N ASP A 123 -14.43 -32.61 -4.58
CA ASP A 123 -15.08 -32.96 -5.86
C ASP A 123 -16.35 -33.81 -5.66
N THR A 124 -16.36 -34.67 -4.65
CA THR A 124 -17.51 -35.54 -4.31
C THR A 124 -18.47 -34.94 -3.30
N GLY A 125 -18.16 -33.75 -2.74
CA GLY A 125 -18.95 -33.13 -1.69
C GLY A 125 -18.97 -33.92 -0.38
N THR A 126 -17.96 -34.76 -0.14
CA THR A 126 -17.80 -35.57 1.09
C THR A 126 -16.95 -34.86 2.15
N TRP A 127 -16.53 -33.62 1.88
CA TRP A 127 -15.86 -32.77 2.87
C TRP A 127 -16.71 -32.63 4.15
N PRO A 128 -16.12 -32.77 5.35
CA PRO A 128 -16.85 -32.60 6.61
C PRO A 128 -17.59 -31.26 6.68
N PRO A 129 -18.78 -31.21 7.28
CA PRO A 129 -19.54 -29.96 7.36
C PRO A 129 -18.74 -28.90 8.13
N VAL A 130 -18.28 -27.87 7.42
CA VAL A 130 -17.63 -26.68 7.99
C VAL A 130 -18.54 -25.46 7.78
N PRO A 131 -18.53 -24.45 8.68
CA PRO A 131 -19.33 -23.25 8.47
C PRO A 131 -18.86 -22.47 7.24
N GLY A 132 -19.54 -22.58 6.11
CA GLY A 132 -19.15 -21.92 4.85
C GLY A 132 -19.12 -22.91 3.68
N LYS A 133 -18.78 -22.42 2.48
CA LYS A 133 -18.70 -23.27 1.29
C LYS A 133 -17.23 -23.51 0.94
N VAL A 134 -16.80 -24.78 0.98
CA VAL A 134 -15.56 -25.21 0.34
C VAL A 134 -15.85 -25.35 -1.16
N ASP A 135 -15.08 -24.67 -2.00
CA ASP A 135 -15.30 -24.61 -3.45
C ASP A 135 -13.97 -24.77 -4.23
N GLY A 136 -13.98 -24.48 -5.53
CA GLY A 136 -12.82 -24.62 -6.40
C GLY A 136 -11.59 -23.79 -5.97
N SER A 137 -11.74 -22.81 -5.08
CA SER A 137 -10.58 -22.10 -4.53
C SER A 137 -9.74 -22.96 -3.57
N ALA A 138 -10.36 -23.89 -2.84
CA ALA A 138 -9.64 -24.84 -1.99
C ALA A 138 -8.89 -25.87 -2.84
N VAL A 139 -9.43 -26.20 -4.02
CA VAL A 139 -8.76 -27.03 -5.02
C VAL A 139 -7.47 -26.36 -5.51
N ALA A 140 -7.51 -25.08 -5.85
CA ALA A 140 -6.33 -24.34 -6.28
C ALA A 140 -5.24 -24.31 -5.19
N ALA A 141 -5.62 -24.21 -3.91
CA ALA A 141 -4.68 -24.29 -2.80
C ALA A 141 -3.99 -25.66 -2.70
N ILE A 142 -4.73 -26.75 -2.90
CA ILE A 142 -4.17 -28.12 -2.95
C ILE A 142 -3.20 -28.25 -4.13
N GLU A 143 -3.58 -27.76 -5.31
CA GLU A 143 -2.72 -27.79 -6.50
C GLU A 143 -1.45 -26.95 -6.33
N ALA A 144 -1.51 -25.83 -5.61
CA ALA A 144 -0.34 -25.01 -5.31
C ALA A 144 0.66 -25.75 -4.41
N ILE A 145 0.18 -26.54 -3.44
CA ILE A 145 1.03 -27.42 -2.63
C ILE A 145 1.61 -28.54 -3.49
N ASP A 146 0.77 -29.20 -4.29
CA ASP A 146 1.20 -30.34 -5.10
C ASP A 146 2.27 -29.93 -6.14
N ASN A 147 2.18 -28.71 -6.67
CA ASN A 147 3.15 -28.16 -7.61
C ASN A 147 4.35 -27.45 -6.95
N LEU A 148 4.45 -27.44 -5.62
CA LEU A 148 5.58 -26.82 -4.92
C LEU A 148 6.89 -27.58 -5.23
N PRO A 149 7.90 -26.97 -5.89
CA PRO A 149 9.13 -27.65 -6.26
C PRO A 149 9.87 -28.25 -5.07
N GLU A 150 9.82 -27.58 -3.93
CA GLU A 150 10.51 -27.97 -2.71
C GLU A 150 9.69 -28.93 -1.82
N LEU A 151 8.52 -29.41 -2.28
CA LEU A 151 7.63 -30.21 -1.43
C LEU A 151 8.30 -31.50 -0.93
N ASP A 152 9.03 -32.21 -1.78
CA ASP A 152 9.67 -33.47 -1.41
C ASP A 152 10.72 -33.26 -0.30
N SER A 153 11.45 -32.14 -0.35
CA SER A 153 12.37 -31.71 0.71
C SER A 153 11.63 -31.35 2.01
N ALA A 154 10.50 -30.61 1.91
CA ALA A 154 9.66 -30.33 3.07
C ALA A 154 9.12 -31.62 3.71
N ILE A 155 8.74 -32.61 2.91
CA ILE A 155 8.29 -33.92 3.37
C ILE A 155 9.41 -34.64 4.10
N ALA A 156 10.63 -34.65 3.55
CA ALA A 156 11.80 -35.27 4.17
C ALA A 156 12.06 -34.74 5.58
N GLU A 157 12.15 -33.41 5.72
CA GLU A 157 12.40 -32.75 6.99
C GLU A 157 11.21 -32.92 7.96
N GLY A 158 9.98 -32.84 7.46
CA GLY A 158 8.77 -33.06 8.27
C GLY A 158 8.71 -34.47 8.85
N VAL A 159 9.09 -35.48 8.08
CA VAL A 159 9.20 -36.88 8.54
C VAL A 159 10.27 -37.01 9.61
N GLN A 160 11.43 -36.38 9.42
CA GLN A 160 12.51 -36.40 10.40
C GLN A 160 12.10 -35.75 11.72
N PHE A 161 11.47 -34.57 11.66
CA PHE A 161 10.91 -33.89 12.84
C PHE A 161 9.87 -34.77 13.55
N GLY A 162 8.97 -35.37 12.78
CA GLY A 162 7.94 -36.28 13.26
C GLY A 162 8.48 -37.54 13.94
N LYS A 163 9.57 -38.12 13.41
CA LYS A 163 10.30 -39.23 14.04
C LYS A 163 10.92 -38.80 15.37
N ASN A 164 11.62 -37.68 15.40
CA ASN A 164 12.32 -37.17 16.59
C ASN A 164 11.35 -36.80 17.73
N SER A 165 10.17 -36.31 17.38
CA SER A 165 9.12 -35.95 18.35
C SER A 165 8.21 -37.12 18.76
N GLY A 166 8.35 -38.29 18.11
CA GLY A 166 7.49 -39.46 18.34
C GLY A 166 6.04 -39.25 17.85
N LYS A 167 5.83 -38.39 16.84
CA LYS A 167 4.50 -37.96 16.35
C LYS A 167 4.18 -38.42 14.94
N GLY A 168 5.09 -39.13 14.27
CA GLY A 168 4.85 -39.63 12.92
C GLY A 168 4.64 -38.49 11.94
N LEU A 169 3.61 -38.57 11.08
CA LEU A 169 3.37 -37.56 10.05
C LEU A 169 2.53 -36.37 10.52
N ASP A 170 1.90 -36.44 11.70
CA ASP A 170 0.97 -35.42 12.19
C ASP A 170 1.52 -33.98 12.10
N PRO A 171 2.79 -33.69 12.46
CA PRO A 171 3.33 -32.33 12.34
C PRO A 171 3.37 -31.83 10.88
N LEU A 172 3.70 -32.69 9.92
CA LEU A 172 3.71 -32.34 8.49
C LEU A 172 2.28 -32.16 7.95
N ILE A 173 1.36 -33.03 8.35
CA ILE A 173 -0.06 -32.94 7.98
C ILE A 173 -0.68 -31.63 8.50
N GLU A 174 -0.27 -31.17 9.68
CA GLU A 174 -0.69 -29.87 10.23
C GLU A 174 -0.24 -28.70 9.34
N LEU A 175 1.03 -28.67 8.91
CA LEU A 175 1.52 -27.60 8.02
C LEU A 175 0.82 -27.62 6.67
N LEU A 176 0.54 -28.81 6.12
CA LEU A 176 -0.24 -28.96 4.89
C LEU A 176 -1.68 -28.46 5.08
N ALA A 177 -2.32 -28.76 6.22
CA ALA A 177 -3.67 -28.31 6.52
C ALA A 177 -3.76 -26.79 6.67
N ARG A 178 -2.75 -26.18 7.31
CA ARG A 178 -2.59 -24.72 7.40
C ARG A 178 -2.40 -24.09 6.02
N ALA A 179 -1.55 -24.67 5.18
CA ALA A 179 -1.30 -24.19 3.82
C ALA A 179 -2.57 -24.23 2.94
N VAL A 180 -3.32 -25.33 2.95
CA VAL A 180 -4.61 -25.43 2.23
C VAL A 180 -5.60 -24.39 2.75
N THR A 181 -5.71 -24.26 4.07
CA THR A 181 -6.64 -23.32 4.71
C THR A 181 -6.28 -21.88 4.36
N ALA A 182 -5.00 -21.52 4.43
CA ALA A 182 -4.52 -20.18 4.12
C ALA A 182 -4.70 -19.84 2.63
N GLY A 183 -4.40 -20.79 1.73
CA GLY A 183 -4.63 -20.62 0.29
C GLY A 183 -6.10 -20.43 -0.05
N TRP A 184 -7.00 -21.18 0.60
CA TRP A 184 -8.43 -20.96 0.46
C TRP A 184 -8.87 -19.59 0.97
N VAL A 185 -8.44 -19.17 2.17
CA VAL A 185 -8.75 -17.83 2.71
C VAL A 185 -8.23 -16.73 1.78
N GLN A 186 -6.99 -16.85 1.31
CA GLN A 186 -6.36 -15.90 0.37
C GLN A 186 -7.17 -15.77 -0.92
N ALA A 187 -7.62 -16.89 -1.50
CA ALA A 187 -8.46 -16.87 -2.67
C ALA A 187 -9.82 -16.19 -2.42
N GLN A 188 -10.44 -16.39 -1.26
CA GLN A 188 -11.70 -15.69 -0.91
C GLN A 188 -11.49 -14.18 -0.70
N MET A 189 -10.33 -13.76 -0.19
CA MET A 189 -9.98 -12.34 -0.03
C MET A 189 -9.78 -11.63 -1.37
N THR A 190 -9.26 -12.32 -2.38
CA THR A 190 -9.01 -11.73 -3.71
C THR A 190 -10.27 -11.63 -4.57
N THR A 191 -11.28 -12.48 -4.35
CA THR A 191 -12.55 -12.46 -5.10
C THR A 191 -13.57 -11.44 -4.55
N GLY A 192 -13.24 -10.71 -3.49
CA GLY A 192 -14.18 -9.80 -2.82
C GLY A 192 -15.33 -10.51 -2.08
N SER A 193 -15.18 -11.81 -1.79
CA SER A 193 -16.12 -12.58 -0.97
C SER A 193 -16.11 -12.10 0.48
N PRO A 194 -17.17 -12.38 1.27
CA PRO A 194 -17.14 -12.13 2.71
C PRO A 194 -15.90 -12.77 3.36
N VAL A 195 -15.24 -12.02 4.24
CA VAL A 195 -14.05 -12.49 4.95
C VAL A 195 -14.38 -13.77 5.70
N VAL A 196 -13.53 -14.79 5.55
CA VAL A 196 -13.65 -16.07 6.24
C VAL A 196 -13.52 -15.85 7.75
N PRO A 197 -14.55 -16.17 8.57
CA PRO A 197 -14.45 -16.07 10.02
C PRO A 197 -13.37 -17.00 10.59
N SER A 198 -12.73 -16.63 11.70
CA SER A 198 -11.73 -17.48 12.36
C SER A 198 -12.28 -18.86 12.74
N THR A 199 -13.54 -18.94 13.15
CA THR A 199 -14.23 -20.20 13.43
C THR A 199 -14.32 -21.11 12.21
N THR A 200 -14.51 -20.53 11.02
CA THR A 200 -14.56 -21.28 9.75
C THR A 200 -13.17 -21.73 9.34
N ARG A 201 -12.18 -20.83 9.43
CA ARG A 201 -10.78 -21.14 9.16
C ARG A 201 -10.31 -22.32 10.04
N ASP A 202 -10.55 -22.23 11.34
CA ASP A 202 -10.10 -23.26 12.30
C ASP A 202 -10.83 -24.60 12.06
N ALA A 203 -12.13 -24.55 11.73
CA ALA A 203 -12.88 -25.75 11.36
C ALA A 203 -12.39 -26.38 10.05
N LEU A 204 -12.02 -25.55 9.06
CA LEU A 204 -11.47 -26.02 7.78
C LEU A 204 -10.12 -26.68 7.98
N GLN A 205 -9.22 -26.04 8.74
CA GLN A 205 -7.90 -26.59 9.04
C GLN A 205 -8.03 -27.95 9.74
N LEU A 206 -8.90 -28.04 10.75
CA LEU A 206 -9.14 -29.29 11.46
C LEU A 206 -9.73 -30.38 10.56
N ALA A 207 -10.68 -30.03 9.69
CA ALA A 207 -11.25 -30.96 8.72
C ALA A 207 -10.20 -31.47 7.72
N ALA A 208 -9.35 -30.57 7.20
CA ALA A 208 -8.26 -30.93 6.30
C ALA A 208 -7.23 -31.84 6.98
N PHE A 209 -6.86 -31.53 8.22
CA PHE A 209 -5.93 -32.33 9.03
C PHE A 209 -6.45 -33.77 9.20
N HIS A 210 -7.72 -33.94 9.56
CA HIS A 210 -8.31 -35.27 9.75
C HIS A 210 -8.52 -36.03 8.45
N LEU A 211 -8.93 -35.36 7.37
CA LEU A 211 -9.08 -35.99 6.05
C LEU A 211 -7.74 -36.54 5.53
N MET A 212 -6.63 -35.86 5.83
CA MET A 212 -5.28 -36.32 5.50
C MET A 212 -4.73 -37.40 6.45
N GLY A 213 -5.56 -37.91 7.37
CA GLY A 213 -5.19 -39.00 8.29
C GLY A 213 -4.51 -38.57 9.58
N GLY A 214 -4.57 -37.28 9.95
CA GLY A 214 -4.04 -36.78 11.22
C GLY A 214 -4.73 -37.41 12.43
N SER A 215 -3.93 -37.95 13.37
CA SER A 215 -4.42 -38.86 14.42
C SER A 215 -5.17 -38.20 15.58
N GLY A 216 -5.07 -36.88 15.72
CA GLY A 216 -5.73 -36.10 16.79
C GLY A 216 -5.17 -36.34 18.21
N ALA A 217 -4.19 -37.22 18.39
CA ALA A 217 -3.59 -37.51 19.69
C ALA A 217 -2.47 -36.50 20.03
N GLN A 218 -2.74 -35.59 20.98
CA GLN A 218 -1.81 -34.59 21.55
C GLN A 218 -1.50 -33.35 20.69
N VAL A 219 -2.52 -32.76 20.06
CA VAL A 219 -2.39 -31.67 19.07
C VAL A 219 -1.91 -30.32 19.65
N ARG A 220 -2.36 -29.89 20.84
CA ARG A 220 -2.13 -28.49 21.28
C ARG A 220 -0.66 -28.08 21.52
N GLY A 221 0.21 -28.98 21.96
CA GLY A 221 1.64 -28.66 22.19
C GLY A 221 2.50 -28.79 20.93
N VAL A 222 2.22 -29.82 20.13
CA VAL A 222 3.01 -30.20 18.95
C VAL A 222 2.83 -29.22 17.78
N VAL A 223 1.62 -28.67 17.62
CA VAL A 223 1.34 -27.62 16.61
C VAL A 223 2.22 -26.41 16.86
N GLY A 224 2.29 -25.96 18.12
CA GLY A 224 3.18 -24.87 18.51
C GLY A 224 4.66 -25.20 18.28
N ASP A 225 5.07 -26.44 18.56
CA ASP A 225 6.47 -26.87 18.44
C ASP A 225 6.98 -26.90 16.99
N ILE A 226 6.22 -27.46 16.03
CA ILE A 226 6.67 -27.47 14.62
C ILE A 226 6.55 -26.09 13.99
N VAL A 227 5.48 -25.34 14.27
CA VAL A 227 5.32 -23.98 13.74
C VAL A 227 6.42 -23.07 14.30
N SER A 228 6.72 -23.16 15.60
CA SER A 228 7.86 -22.47 16.20
C SER A 228 9.18 -22.96 15.61
N PHE A 229 9.37 -24.27 15.47
CA PHE A 229 10.58 -24.83 14.85
C PHE A 229 10.83 -24.19 13.49
N VAL A 230 9.84 -24.16 12.59
CA VAL A 230 9.92 -23.60 11.23
C VAL A 230 10.09 -22.08 11.23
N THR A 231 9.29 -21.36 12.02
CA THR A 231 9.18 -19.90 11.96
C THR A 231 10.16 -19.15 12.88
N LYS A 232 10.80 -19.80 13.86
CA LYS A 232 11.71 -19.13 14.83
C LYS A 232 12.88 -18.35 14.20
N PRO A 233 13.58 -18.83 13.15
CA PRO A 233 14.60 -18.03 12.48
C PRO A 233 14.03 -16.81 11.77
N LEU A 234 12.85 -16.94 11.16
CA LEU A 234 12.13 -15.81 10.58
C LEU A 234 11.72 -14.81 11.67
N ARG A 235 11.20 -15.26 12.82
CA ARG A 235 10.89 -14.39 13.98
C ARG A 235 12.13 -13.69 14.52
N THR A 236 13.28 -14.37 14.55
CA THR A 236 14.55 -13.80 15.01
C THR A 236 15.09 -12.77 14.02
N PHE A 237 14.96 -13.03 12.70
CA PHE A 237 15.35 -12.10 11.65
C PHE A 237 14.40 -10.89 11.58
N LEU A 238 13.09 -11.13 11.55
CA LEU A 238 12.08 -10.07 11.64
C LEU A 238 12.21 -9.26 12.94
N GLY A 239 12.60 -9.92 14.04
CA GLY A 239 12.92 -9.37 15.36
C GLY A 239 14.22 -8.55 15.43
N ALA A 240 15.22 -8.89 14.61
CA ALA A 240 16.48 -8.15 14.49
C ALA A 240 16.38 -6.98 13.49
N VAL A 241 15.43 -7.04 12.55
CA VAL A 241 15.10 -5.99 11.59
C VAL A 241 14.15 -4.91 12.20
N VAL A 242 13.80 -5.04 13.50
CA VAL A 242 12.90 -4.17 14.31
C VAL A 242 13.47 -2.78 14.62
N ALA A 243 14.34 -2.24 13.78
CA ALA A 243 14.66 -0.80 13.82
C ALA A 243 13.74 0.02 12.89
N ASP A 244 13.08 -0.62 11.92
CA ASP A 244 12.31 0.07 10.87
C ASP A 244 10.77 -0.03 11.09
N PRO A 245 10.06 1.10 11.26
CA PRO A 245 8.59 1.15 11.42
C PRO A 245 7.79 0.55 10.26
N VAL A 246 8.35 0.52 9.05
CA VAL A 246 7.70 -0.01 7.84
C VAL A 246 7.73 -1.53 7.81
N LEU A 247 8.68 -2.18 8.48
CA LEU A 247 8.76 -3.64 8.55
C LEU A 247 7.96 -4.21 9.72
N GLN A 248 7.62 -3.39 10.72
CA GLN A 248 6.61 -3.73 11.74
C GLN A 248 5.20 -3.93 11.15
N VAL A 249 4.90 -3.26 10.04
CA VAL A 249 3.62 -3.30 9.30
C VAL A 249 3.37 -4.67 8.67
N ALA A 250 4.42 -5.29 8.10
CA ALA A 250 4.32 -6.58 7.43
C ALA A 250 4.34 -7.77 8.41
N ALA A 251 5.11 -7.67 9.50
CA ALA A 251 5.32 -8.79 10.42
C ALA A 251 4.27 -8.92 11.54
N TRP A 252 3.42 -7.92 11.77
CA TRP A 252 2.58 -7.84 12.97
C TRP A 252 1.17 -7.36 12.61
N GLY A 253 0.32 -8.30 12.21
CA GLY A 253 -1.05 -8.07 11.74
C GLY A 253 -1.80 -6.99 12.54
N GLY A 254 -2.31 -5.98 11.82
CA GLY A 254 -3.38 -5.04 12.20
C GLY A 254 -3.14 -4.07 13.38
N ARG A 255 -2.52 -4.50 14.48
CA ARG A 255 -2.40 -3.71 15.73
C ARG A 255 -1.23 -2.74 15.67
N THR A 256 -0.05 -3.20 15.24
CA THR A 256 1.14 -2.35 15.03
C THR A 256 1.03 -1.51 13.74
N TYR A 257 0.31 -2.03 12.75
CA TYR A 257 -0.02 -1.39 11.47
C TYR A 257 -0.72 -0.03 11.61
N ARG A 258 -1.58 0.13 12.62
CA ARG A 258 -2.38 1.36 12.80
C ARG A 258 -1.57 2.52 13.35
N HIS A 259 -0.57 2.28 14.18
CA HIS A 259 0.26 3.34 14.77
C HIS A 259 1.21 3.96 13.72
N SER A 260 1.78 3.15 12.83
CA SER A 260 2.63 3.63 11.74
C SER A 260 1.84 4.35 10.63
N ILE A 261 0.63 3.88 10.28
CA ILE A 261 -0.29 4.62 9.38
C ILE A 261 -0.78 5.91 10.01
N ALA A 262 -1.13 5.87 11.31
CA ALA A 262 -1.54 7.04 12.08
C ALA A 262 -0.48 8.16 12.08
N ASN A 263 0.81 7.79 12.07
CA ASN A 263 1.90 8.77 12.18
C ASN A 263 2.57 9.12 10.84
N ALA A 264 2.69 8.20 9.89
CA ALA A 264 3.42 8.42 8.63
C ALA A 264 2.51 8.75 7.43
N ALA A 265 1.27 8.24 7.41
CA ALA A 265 0.34 8.44 6.28
C ALA A 265 -0.82 9.40 6.57
N THR A 266 -1.07 9.73 7.85
CA THR A 266 -2.30 10.43 8.26
C THR A 266 -2.36 11.90 7.86
N PRO A 267 -1.29 12.72 7.95
CA PRO A 267 -1.38 14.10 7.49
C PRO A 267 -1.61 14.16 5.97
N ALA A 268 -0.93 13.32 5.17
CA ALA A 268 -1.07 13.36 3.72
C ALA A 268 -2.44 12.89 3.24
N VAL A 269 -2.90 11.71 3.69
CA VAL A 269 -4.23 11.18 3.37
C VAL A 269 -5.33 12.04 3.99
N GLY A 270 -5.13 12.48 5.23
CA GLY A 270 -6.05 13.35 5.95
C GLY A 270 -6.22 14.70 5.27
N ASP A 271 -5.14 15.32 4.75
CA ASP A 271 -5.20 16.57 3.99
C ASP A 271 -6.02 16.39 2.71
N ILE A 272 -5.87 15.26 2.01
CA ILE A 272 -6.68 14.93 0.82
C ILE A 272 -8.15 14.79 1.20
N LEU A 273 -8.46 13.99 2.22
CA LEU A 273 -9.85 13.77 2.66
C LEU A 273 -10.50 15.07 3.15
N LEU A 274 -9.77 15.87 3.92
CA LEU A 274 -10.23 17.16 4.42
C LEU A 274 -10.45 18.14 3.26
N TYR A 275 -9.56 18.17 2.28
CA TYR A 275 -9.74 19.01 1.09
C TYR A 275 -10.94 18.57 0.27
N GLN A 276 -11.11 17.28 -0.01
CA GLN A 276 -12.25 16.78 -0.77
C GLN A 276 -13.58 17.06 -0.06
N ALA A 277 -13.61 17.00 1.28
CA ALA A 277 -14.81 17.29 2.05
C ALA A 277 -15.06 18.80 2.29
N ARG A 278 -13.99 19.59 2.49
CA ARG A 278 -14.03 20.97 3.03
C ARG A 278 -12.93 21.87 2.47
N GLY A 279 -12.57 21.71 1.20
CA GLY A 279 -11.44 22.41 0.56
C GLY A 279 -11.63 23.91 0.32
N GLU A 280 -12.80 24.47 0.61
CA GLU A 280 -13.09 25.90 0.44
C GLU A 280 -12.10 26.79 1.19
N THR A 281 -11.75 26.44 2.43
CA THR A 281 -10.79 27.21 3.24
C THR A 281 -9.44 27.33 2.55
N ILE A 282 -8.91 26.23 2.01
CA ILE A 282 -7.63 26.24 1.28
C ILE A 282 -7.73 27.09 0.01
N ARG A 283 -8.83 26.98 -0.74
CA ARG A 283 -9.07 27.82 -1.93
C ARG A 283 -9.17 29.30 -1.59
N SER A 284 -9.82 29.67 -0.48
CA SER A 284 -9.89 31.05 -0.01
C SER A 284 -8.52 31.62 0.38
N ILE A 285 -7.64 30.81 0.99
CA ILE A 285 -6.26 31.22 1.29
C ILE A 285 -5.49 31.51 0.01
N ILE A 286 -5.61 30.64 -1.00
CA ILE A 286 -4.97 30.84 -2.31
C ILE A 286 -5.54 32.10 -2.98
N ALA A 287 -6.87 32.26 -3.01
CA ALA A 287 -7.52 33.44 -3.59
C ALA A 287 -7.08 34.74 -2.89
N LYS A 288 -6.92 34.73 -1.57
CA LYS A 288 -6.38 35.85 -0.81
C LYS A 288 -4.93 36.15 -1.18
N ALA A 289 -4.07 35.13 -1.29
CA ALA A 289 -2.69 35.31 -1.71
C ALA A 289 -2.58 35.95 -3.10
N VAL A 290 -3.48 35.58 -4.01
CA VAL A 290 -3.61 36.21 -5.33
C VAL A 290 -4.06 37.66 -5.21
N ALA A 291 -5.13 37.95 -4.45
CA ALA A 291 -5.61 39.32 -4.26
C ALA A 291 -4.55 40.25 -3.64
N ASP A 292 -3.74 39.75 -2.71
CA ASP A 292 -2.64 40.48 -2.07
C ASP A 292 -1.47 40.78 -3.06
N ALA A 293 -1.51 40.25 -4.30
CA ALA A 293 -0.62 40.65 -5.40
C ALA A 293 -1.02 41.97 -6.09
N GLY A 294 -2.20 42.52 -5.78
CA GLY A 294 -2.73 43.71 -6.47
C GLY A 294 -2.92 43.45 -7.97
N GLU A 295 -2.82 44.48 -8.80
CA GLU A 295 -3.06 44.37 -10.25
C GLU A 295 -1.97 43.62 -11.04
N THR A 296 -0.93 43.13 -10.35
CA THR A 296 0.20 42.42 -10.98
C THR A 296 -0.28 41.10 -11.60
N PRO A 297 0.11 40.76 -12.85
CA PRO A 297 -0.14 39.44 -13.41
C PRO A 297 0.47 38.32 -12.55
N VAL A 298 -0.35 37.32 -12.23
CA VAL A 298 -0.02 36.20 -11.35
C VAL A 298 0.13 34.89 -12.12
N VAL A 299 1.14 34.11 -11.75
CA VAL A 299 1.30 32.69 -12.11
C VAL A 299 1.16 31.86 -10.84
N LEU A 300 0.25 30.89 -10.84
CA LEU A 300 0.16 29.90 -9.76
C LEU A 300 1.15 28.77 -10.06
N LEU A 301 2.09 28.53 -9.16
CA LEU A 301 3.03 27.40 -9.23
C LEU A 301 2.68 26.42 -8.11
N ALA A 302 2.17 25.25 -8.46
CA ALA A 302 1.48 24.39 -7.51
C ALA A 302 1.99 22.95 -7.53
N HIS A 303 2.14 22.36 -6.34
CA HIS A 303 2.60 20.99 -6.16
C HIS A 303 1.45 20.09 -5.66
N SER A 304 1.29 18.90 -6.25
CA SER A 304 0.41 17.85 -5.71
C SER A 304 -1.00 18.36 -5.39
N LEU A 305 -1.51 18.20 -4.15
CA LEU A 305 -2.82 18.74 -3.73
C LEU A 305 -2.96 20.26 -3.93
N GLY A 306 -1.88 21.03 -3.80
CA GLY A 306 -1.90 22.46 -4.12
C GLY A 306 -2.31 22.71 -5.57
N GLY A 307 -1.96 21.79 -6.49
CA GLY A 307 -2.41 21.79 -7.87
C GLY A 307 -3.92 21.59 -7.99
N ILE A 308 -4.49 20.62 -7.25
CA ILE A 308 -5.95 20.42 -7.21
C ILE A 308 -6.64 21.69 -6.69
N ALA A 309 -6.16 22.27 -5.61
CA ALA A 309 -6.73 23.47 -5.01
C ALA A 309 -6.72 24.68 -5.97
N CYS A 310 -5.62 24.88 -6.70
CA CYS A 310 -5.52 25.91 -7.72
C CYS A 310 -6.49 25.66 -8.89
N ILE A 311 -6.58 24.42 -9.39
CA ILE A 311 -7.47 24.09 -10.51
C ILE A 311 -8.95 24.25 -10.12
N ASP A 312 -9.36 23.74 -8.96
CA ASP A 312 -10.73 23.94 -8.46
C ASP A 312 -11.05 25.44 -8.30
N LEU A 313 -10.14 26.23 -7.71
CA LEU A 313 -10.32 27.69 -7.57
C LEU A 313 -10.53 28.37 -8.93
N LEU A 314 -9.72 28.02 -9.93
CA LEU A 314 -9.78 28.62 -11.27
C LEU A 314 -11.05 28.22 -12.04
N ILE A 315 -11.55 27.01 -11.81
CA ILE A 315 -12.81 26.55 -12.39
C ILE A 315 -13.97 27.33 -11.76
N SER A 316 -14.03 27.41 -10.43
CA SER A 316 -15.20 27.96 -9.73
C SER A 316 -15.24 29.48 -9.66
N SER A 317 -14.09 30.13 -9.47
CA SER A 317 -13.99 31.58 -9.22
C SER A 317 -12.60 32.10 -9.60
N PRO A 318 -12.30 32.20 -10.91
CA PRO A 318 -10.98 32.57 -11.39
C PRO A 318 -10.62 34.00 -10.96
N PRO A 319 -9.53 34.22 -10.21
CA PRO A 319 -9.04 35.57 -9.96
C PRO A 319 -8.52 36.17 -11.28
N PRO A 320 -8.92 37.39 -11.68
CA PRO A 320 -8.63 37.95 -13.01
C PRO A 320 -7.13 38.22 -13.26
N GLN A 321 -6.35 38.30 -12.19
CA GLN A 321 -4.91 38.50 -12.22
C GLN A 321 -4.16 37.23 -12.68
N VAL A 322 -4.73 36.04 -12.50
CA VAL A 322 -4.06 34.78 -12.83
C VAL A 322 -4.03 34.61 -14.35
N LYS A 323 -2.82 34.59 -14.92
CA LYS A 323 -2.60 34.42 -16.37
C LYS A 323 -2.17 33.00 -16.73
N ALA A 324 -1.58 32.28 -15.78
CA ALA A 324 -1.20 30.89 -15.95
C ALA A 324 -1.25 30.11 -14.63
N VAL A 325 -1.41 28.80 -14.75
CA VAL A 325 -1.22 27.83 -13.69
C VAL A 325 -0.21 26.78 -14.14
N ILE A 326 0.73 26.46 -13.27
CA ILE A 326 1.75 25.44 -13.48
C ILE A 326 1.59 24.43 -12.36
N THR A 327 1.32 23.17 -12.71
CA THR A 327 1.20 22.09 -11.75
C THR A 327 2.36 21.12 -11.90
N ALA A 328 2.89 20.61 -10.79
CA ALA A 328 3.83 19.49 -10.78
C ALA A 328 3.29 18.36 -9.91
N GLY A 329 3.27 17.14 -10.45
CA GLY A 329 2.79 15.96 -9.72
C GLY A 329 1.34 16.08 -9.24
N SER A 330 0.46 16.75 -9.99
CA SER A 330 -0.93 17.00 -9.56
C SER A 330 -1.88 15.85 -9.92
N GLN A 331 -2.84 15.57 -9.03
CA GLN A 331 -3.87 14.55 -9.25
C GLN A 331 -5.16 15.11 -9.86
N ALA A 332 -5.23 16.42 -10.16
CA ALA A 332 -6.44 17.04 -10.71
C ALA A 332 -7.01 16.33 -11.97
N PRO A 333 -6.18 15.88 -12.94
CA PRO A 333 -6.68 15.16 -14.11
C PRO A 333 -7.36 13.83 -13.74
N PHE A 334 -6.72 13.02 -12.89
CA PHE A 334 -7.26 11.75 -12.44
C PHE A 334 -8.55 11.92 -11.63
N LEU A 335 -8.59 12.92 -10.74
CA LEU A 335 -9.80 13.25 -9.99
C LEU A 335 -10.96 13.64 -10.92
N TYR A 336 -10.69 14.35 -12.03
CA TYR A 336 -11.73 14.61 -13.02
C TYR A 336 -12.24 13.32 -13.67
N GLU A 337 -11.34 12.41 -14.06
CA GLU A 337 -11.72 11.13 -14.69
C GLU A 337 -12.61 10.26 -13.81
N ILE A 338 -12.31 10.17 -12.51
CA ILE A 338 -13.11 9.36 -11.58
C ILE A 338 -14.31 10.12 -10.99
N GLY A 339 -14.57 11.36 -11.44
CA GLY A 339 -15.69 12.18 -10.96
C GLY A 339 -15.52 12.79 -9.57
N ALA A 340 -14.28 12.88 -9.09
CA ALA A 340 -13.91 13.38 -7.77
C ALA A 340 -13.33 14.81 -7.76
N LEU A 341 -13.07 15.45 -8.92
CA LEU A 341 -12.64 16.85 -8.94
C LEU A 341 -13.81 17.75 -8.52
N THR A 342 -13.61 18.51 -7.44
CA THR A 342 -14.73 19.14 -6.71
C THR A 342 -15.54 20.11 -7.57
N GLN A 343 -14.87 20.88 -8.43
CA GLN A 343 -15.51 21.95 -9.19
C GLN A 343 -15.84 21.57 -10.65
N LEU A 344 -15.49 20.36 -11.10
CA LEU A 344 -15.77 19.89 -12.45
C LEU A 344 -15.92 18.37 -12.50
N GLN A 345 -17.02 17.91 -13.09
CA GLN A 345 -17.31 16.49 -13.25
C GLN A 345 -17.42 16.13 -14.73
N GLN A 346 -17.10 14.88 -15.06
CA GLN A 346 -17.36 14.36 -16.40
C GLN A 346 -18.85 14.45 -16.76
N PRO A 347 -19.22 14.79 -18.01
CA PRO A 347 -18.35 15.05 -19.17
C PRO A 347 -18.08 16.54 -19.40
N ALA A 348 -18.21 17.40 -18.39
CA ALA A 348 -18.10 18.84 -18.57
C ALA A 348 -16.67 19.25 -18.96
N ALA A 349 -16.55 20.07 -20.00
CA ALA A 349 -15.27 20.64 -20.42
C ALA A 349 -14.80 21.73 -19.44
N LEU A 350 -13.49 22.01 -19.45
CA LEU A 350 -12.96 23.17 -18.73
C LEU A 350 -13.68 24.46 -19.16
N PRO A 351 -14.03 25.35 -18.21
CA PRO A 351 -14.60 26.65 -18.55
C PRO A 351 -13.67 27.46 -19.46
N GLY A 352 -14.25 28.22 -20.41
CA GLY A 352 -13.47 29.03 -21.36
C GLY A 352 -12.61 30.14 -20.73
N HIS A 353 -12.85 30.47 -19.46
CA HIS A 353 -12.06 31.43 -18.68
C HIS A 353 -10.79 30.84 -18.08
N MET A 354 -10.53 29.53 -18.24
CA MET A 354 -9.33 28.91 -17.69
C MET A 354 -8.05 29.56 -18.24
N PRO A 355 -7.08 29.88 -17.37
CA PRO A 355 -5.79 30.40 -17.81
C PRO A 355 -4.98 29.31 -18.54
N SER A 356 -3.85 29.70 -19.15
CA SER A 356 -2.94 28.70 -19.72
C SER A 356 -2.43 27.78 -18.61
N TRP A 357 -2.42 26.47 -18.85
CA TRP A 357 -2.06 25.45 -17.87
C TRP A 357 -0.90 24.60 -18.40
N LEU A 358 0.26 24.70 -17.76
CA LEU A 358 1.35 23.75 -17.92
C LEU A 358 1.27 22.67 -16.83
N ASN A 359 1.11 21.41 -17.23
CA ASN A 359 1.08 20.28 -16.33
C ASN A 359 2.37 19.46 -16.45
N ILE A 360 3.17 19.43 -15.38
CA ILE A 360 4.45 18.74 -15.31
C ILE A 360 4.27 17.41 -14.58
N TYR A 361 4.69 16.31 -15.23
CA TYR A 361 4.52 14.95 -14.70
C TYR A 361 5.81 14.13 -14.86
N ASP A 362 5.98 13.11 -14.01
CA ASP A 362 7.07 12.14 -14.08
C ASP A 362 6.47 10.73 -14.11
N ARG A 363 6.94 9.86 -15.00
CA ARG A 363 6.42 8.49 -15.10
C ARG A 363 6.69 7.65 -13.86
N ASP A 364 7.77 7.96 -13.15
CA ASP A 364 8.15 7.28 -11.91
C ASP A 364 7.44 7.89 -10.69
N ASP A 365 6.67 8.98 -10.88
CA ASP A 365 5.75 9.53 -9.88
C ASP A 365 4.35 8.95 -10.05
N LEU A 366 4.02 7.99 -9.18
CA LEU A 366 2.72 7.30 -9.15
C LEU A 366 1.53 8.22 -8.85
N LEU A 367 1.76 9.48 -8.46
CA LEU A 367 0.73 10.48 -8.16
C LEU A 367 0.70 11.63 -9.18
N SER A 368 1.41 11.51 -10.31
CA SER A 368 1.35 12.48 -11.40
C SER A 368 0.54 11.94 -12.59
N PHE A 369 -0.29 12.80 -13.18
CA PHE A 369 -1.23 12.41 -14.24
C PHE A 369 -1.22 13.40 -15.39
N LYS A 370 -1.52 12.92 -16.60
CA LYS A 370 -1.63 13.74 -17.81
C LYS A 370 -2.97 14.49 -17.85
N ALA A 371 -2.95 15.76 -18.23
CA ALA A 371 -4.12 16.62 -18.27
C ALA A 371 -4.63 16.87 -19.69
N GLU A 372 -3.74 16.99 -20.68
CA GLU A 372 -4.05 17.51 -22.01
C GLU A 372 -5.04 16.62 -22.78
N ALA A 373 -4.86 15.31 -22.73
CA ALA A 373 -5.71 14.37 -23.46
C ALA A 373 -7.18 14.36 -23.00
N ILE A 374 -7.44 14.75 -21.75
CA ILE A 374 -8.77 14.66 -21.13
C ILE A 374 -9.43 16.03 -20.91
N LEU A 375 -8.63 17.08 -20.69
CA LEU A 375 -9.09 18.43 -20.36
C LEU A 375 -8.68 19.48 -21.41
N GLY A 376 -7.88 19.10 -22.41
CA GLY A 376 -7.35 20.00 -23.44
C GLY A 376 -8.33 20.38 -24.56
N ASN A 377 -9.52 19.77 -24.63
CA ASN A 377 -10.52 20.06 -25.66
C ASN A 377 -11.14 21.47 -25.48
N GLY A 378 -10.43 22.49 -25.97
CA GLY A 378 -10.84 23.91 -25.92
C GLY A 378 -10.08 24.77 -24.91
N ALA A 379 -9.19 24.19 -24.11
CA ALA A 379 -8.36 24.89 -23.12
C ALA A 379 -6.88 24.85 -23.50
N ARG A 380 -6.11 25.86 -23.06
CA ARG A 380 -4.65 25.92 -23.26
C ARG A 380 -3.92 25.06 -22.23
N VAL A 381 -4.18 23.76 -22.23
CA VAL A 381 -3.50 22.77 -21.38
C VAL A 381 -2.35 22.15 -22.17
N SER A 382 -1.15 22.09 -21.59
CA SER A 382 -0.02 21.38 -22.15
C SER A 382 0.62 20.45 -21.13
N ASP A 383 0.83 19.20 -21.52
CA ASP A 383 1.56 18.24 -20.69
C ASP A 383 3.07 18.29 -20.96
N CYS A 384 3.87 18.22 -19.90
CA CYS A 384 5.33 18.19 -19.95
C CYS A 384 5.86 17.04 -19.10
N GLU A 385 6.45 16.05 -19.76
CA GLU A 385 7.17 14.97 -19.08
C GLU A 385 8.55 15.46 -18.61
N ILE A 386 8.89 15.15 -17.37
CA ILE A 386 10.26 15.21 -16.86
C ILE A 386 10.69 13.83 -16.36
N ARG A 387 12.00 13.67 -16.10
CA ARG A 387 12.54 12.49 -15.43
C ARG A 387 13.39 12.92 -14.26
N SER A 388 12.96 12.55 -13.05
CA SER A 388 13.71 12.74 -11.81
C SER A 388 14.81 11.69 -11.62
N HIS A 389 14.70 10.54 -12.30
CA HIS A 389 15.55 9.36 -12.08
C HIS A 389 15.52 8.84 -10.64
N GLN A 390 14.38 9.04 -9.96
CA GLN A 390 14.13 8.55 -8.61
C GLN A 390 12.91 7.63 -8.62
N PRO A 391 12.87 6.58 -7.78
CA PRO A 391 11.64 5.81 -7.59
C PRO A 391 10.64 6.59 -6.73
N PHE A 392 9.37 6.24 -6.80
CA PHE A 392 8.37 6.70 -5.84
C PHE A 392 8.73 6.24 -4.41
N PRO A 393 8.56 7.07 -3.36
CA PRO A 393 7.94 8.40 -3.35
C PRO A 393 8.89 9.58 -3.63
N ALA A 394 10.18 9.34 -3.84
CA ALA A 394 11.16 10.41 -4.04
C ALA A 394 10.95 11.19 -5.35
N SER A 395 10.50 10.51 -6.43
CA SER A 395 10.09 11.16 -7.70
C SER A 395 9.05 12.26 -7.50
N HIS A 396 8.08 12.06 -6.60
CA HIS A 396 7.01 13.02 -6.32
C HIS A 396 7.49 14.31 -5.64
N SER A 397 8.62 14.25 -4.90
CA SER A 397 9.08 15.35 -4.05
C SER A 397 10.21 16.18 -4.67
N THR A 398 10.82 15.72 -5.78
CA THR A 398 12.09 16.25 -6.31
C THR A 398 11.91 17.21 -7.50
N TYR A 399 10.67 17.56 -7.88
CA TYR A 399 10.40 18.48 -8.99
C TYR A 399 11.15 19.80 -8.89
N TRP A 400 11.24 20.38 -7.68
CA TRP A 400 11.80 21.72 -7.48
C TRP A 400 13.32 21.77 -7.49
N ASP A 401 13.99 20.63 -7.28
CA ASP A 401 15.45 20.51 -7.43
C ASP A 401 15.87 20.20 -8.88
N ASN A 402 14.91 19.84 -9.74
CA ASN A 402 15.16 19.45 -11.11
C ASN A 402 15.30 20.68 -12.01
N VAL A 403 16.53 20.95 -12.47
CA VAL A 403 16.84 22.05 -13.40
C VAL A 403 15.99 22.02 -14.68
N GLU A 404 15.64 20.83 -15.18
CA GLU A 404 14.82 20.71 -16.39
C GLU A 404 13.41 21.26 -16.16
N VAL A 405 12.82 21.06 -14.97
CA VAL A 405 11.51 21.63 -14.60
C VAL A 405 11.55 23.15 -14.76
N TRP A 406 12.59 23.80 -14.26
CA TRP A 406 12.70 25.25 -14.34
C TRP A 406 12.93 25.79 -15.75
N LYS A 407 13.69 25.08 -16.59
CA LYS A 407 13.82 25.42 -18.02
C LYS A 407 12.48 25.33 -18.74
N ARG A 408 11.67 24.31 -18.44
CA ARG A 408 10.33 24.13 -19.01
C ARG A 408 9.38 25.23 -18.55
N ILE A 409 9.43 25.60 -17.27
CA ILE A 409 8.67 26.73 -16.72
C ILE A 409 9.05 28.03 -17.44
N ALA A 410 10.34 28.33 -17.57
CA ALA A 410 10.81 29.54 -18.25
C ALA A 410 10.34 29.60 -19.70
N GLY A 411 10.55 28.52 -20.47
CA GLY A 411 10.10 28.46 -21.86
C GLY A 411 8.58 28.61 -22.00
N PHE A 412 7.81 28.01 -21.11
CA PHE A 412 6.34 28.18 -21.10
C PHE A 412 5.93 29.63 -20.84
N LEU A 413 6.54 30.30 -19.85
CA LEU A 413 6.22 31.69 -19.53
C LEU A 413 6.64 32.66 -20.65
N GLU A 414 7.74 32.39 -21.37
CA GLU A 414 8.13 33.16 -22.55
C GLU A 414 7.04 33.13 -23.63
N THR A 415 6.38 31.98 -23.85
CA THR A 415 5.28 31.87 -24.83
C THR A 415 4.05 32.72 -24.50
N LEU A 416 3.90 33.13 -23.23
CA LEU A 416 2.78 33.96 -22.78
C LEU A 416 3.07 35.46 -22.91
N GLY A 417 4.28 35.84 -23.34
CA GLY A 417 4.71 37.24 -23.46
C GLY A 417 4.85 37.95 -22.10
N THR A 418 5.16 37.19 -21.04
CA THR A 418 5.22 37.66 -19.65
C THR A 418 6.63 37.84 -19.11
#